data_AF-A0A2V9VGH0-F1
#
_entry.id   AF-A0A2V9VGH0-F1
#
_cell.length_a   1.000
_cell.length_b   1.000
_cell.length_c   1.000
_cell.angle_alpha   90.00
_cell.angle_beta   90.00
_cell.angle_gamma   90.00
#
_symmetry.space_group_name_H-M   'P 1'
#
loop_
_entity.id
_entity.type
_entity.pdbx_description
1 polymer ?
#
loop_
_entity_poly.entity_id
_entity_poly.type
_entity_poly.pdbx_seq_one_letter_code
_entity_poly.pdbx_strand_id
1 'polypeptide(L)' 'MSLARNLLLAFLGLIVSMPLWAQNAAPSFNLALTPPMGWNSWNKFACNVSEDMIKGMADAMV' A
#
# COMPACT_ATOMS: atom_id res chain seq x y z
N MET A 1 -0.15 -43.48 14.92
CA MET A 1 -0.63 -42.24 15.56
C MET A 1 0.39 -41.10 15.56
N SER A 2 1.68 -41.33 15.88
CA SER A 2 2.70 -40.25 15.87
C SER A 2 3.02 -39.71 14.45
N LEU A 3 3.09 -40.60 13.45
CA LEU A 3 3.43 -40.22 12.07
C LEU A 3 2.39 -39.28 11.42
N ALA A 4 1.10 -39.61 11.53
CA ALA A 4 0.01 -38.79 10.96
C ALA A 4 -0.07 -37.39 11.61
N ARG A 5 0.20 -37.28 12.92
CA ARG A 5 0.27 -36.02 13.63
C ARG A 5 1.45 -35.16 13.14
N ASN A 6 2.62 -35.75 12.95
CA ASN A 6 3.79 -35.03 12.45
C ASN A 6 3.58 -34.53 11.01
N LEU A 7 2.91 -35.32 10.17
CA LEU A 7 2.54 -34.92 8.81
C LEU A 7 1.52 -33.78 8.80
N LEU A 8 0.51 -33.82 9.69
CA LEU A 8 -0.47 -32.74 9.85
C LEU A 8 0.18 -31.43 10.30
N LEU A 9 1.12 -31.49 11.25
CA LEU A 9 1.86 -30.32 11.73
C LEU A 9 2.78 -29.74 10.65
N ALA A 10 3.42 -30.58 9.84
CA ALA A 10 4.22 -30.13 8.69
C ALA A 10 3.34 -29.42 7.64
N PHE A 11 2.14 -29.94 7.39
CA PHE A 11 1.20 -29.35 6.43
C PHE A 11 0.65 -27.99 6.92
N LEU A 12 0.32 -27.90 8.20
CA LEU A 12 -0.06 -26.62 8.85
C LEU A 12 1.07 -25.60 8.81
N GLY A 13 2.31 -26.00 9.06
CA GLY A 13 3.48 -25.13 8.97
C GLY A 13 3.74 -24.59 7.55
N LEU A 14 3.48 -25.41 6.51
CA LEU A 14 3.59 -24.99 5.11
C LEU A 14 2.52 -23.96 4.73
N ILE A 15 1.28 -24.13 5.21
CA ILE A 15 0.18 -23.16 4.95
C ILE A 15 0.47 -21.82 5.63
N VAL A 16 0.99 -21.83 6.86
CA VAL A 16 1.31 -20.62 7.63
C VAL A 16 2.49 -19.84 7.03
N SER A 17 3.38 -20.50 6.27
CA SER A 17 4.55 -19.86 5.64
C SER A 17 4.30 -19.34 4.21
N MET A 18 3.18 -19.69 3.57
CA MET A 18 2.80 -19.17 2.24
C MET A 18 2.66 -17.64 2.13
N PRO A 19 2.14 -16.87 3.12
CA PRO A 19 2.01 -15.42 2.99
C PRO A 19 3.34 -14.65 3.13
N LEU A 20 4.47 -15.30 3.42
CA LEU A 20 5.78 -14.65 3.50
C LEU A 20 6.30 -14.17 2.14
N TRP A 21 5.74 -14.69 1.03
CA TRP A 21 6.14 -14.32 -0.34
C TRP A 21 5.24 -13.23 -0.95
N ALA A 22 4.16 -12.86 -0.29
CA ALA A 22 3.16 -11.94 -0.84
C ALA A 22 3.49 -10.44 -0.62
N GLN A 23 4.66 -10.11 -0.07
CA GLN A 23 4.91 -8.75 0.45
C GLN A 23 5.73 -7.85 -0.49
N ASN A 24 6.34 -8.38 -1.55
CA ASN A 24 7.35 -7.63 -2.30
C ASN A 24 7.06 -7.47 -3.80
N ALA A 25 5.86 -6.96 -4.11
CA ALA A 25 5.61 -6.28 -5.38
C ALA A 25 5.23 -4.83 -5.11
N ALA A 26 6.11 -4.06 -4.48
CA ALA A 26 5.93 -2.61 -4.41
C ALA A 26 6.01 -2.09 -5.86
N PRO A 27 4.93 -1.49 -6.42
CA PRO A 27 4.95 -0.93 -7.79
C PRO A 27 5.94 0.22 -7.95
N SER A 28 6.50 0.69 -6.83
CA SER A 28 7.33 1.86 -6.64
C SER A 28 8.81 1.53 -6.53
N PHE A 29 9.31 0.45 -7.15
CA PHE A 29 10.72 0.02 -6.99
C PHE A 29 11.76 1.14 -7.21
N ASN A 30 11.41 2.23 -7.92
CA ASN A 30 12.21 3.46 -8.02
C ASN A 30 11.41 4.76 -7.79
N LEU A 31 10.22 4.71 -7.17
CA LEU A 31 9.38 5.87 -6.87
C LEU A 31 9.33 6.11 -5.35
N ALA A 32 9.16 7.37 -4.94
CA ALA A 32 9.05 7.77 -3.52
C ALA A 32 10.26 7.37 -2.65
N LEU A 33 11.48 7.57 -3.16
CA LEU A 33 12.74 7.37 -2.41
C LEU A 33 12.86 8.29 -1.18
N THR A 34 12.15 9.42 -1.21
CA THR A 34 11.91 10.30 -0.06
C THR A 34 10.41 10.35 0.21
N PRO A 35 9.99 10.76 1.43
CA PRO A 35 8.57 11.02 1.68
C PRO A 35 7.96 11.92 0.59
N PRO A 36 6.78 11.57 0.03
CA PRO A 36 6.17 12.35 -1.03
C PRO A 36 5.71 13.71 -0.49
N MET A 37 6.07 14.76 -1.22
CA MET A 37 5.66 16.14 -0.94
C MET A 37 4.58 16.55 -1.93
N GLY A 38 3.59 17.32 -1.47
CA GLY A 38 2.50 17.79 -2.30
C GLY A 38 1.39 18.46 -1.50
N TRP A 39 0.22 18.53 -2.10
CA TRP A 39 -0.97 19.16 -1.53
C TRP A 39 -2.20 18.26 -1.65
N ASN A 40 -3.14 18.38 -0.72
CA ASN A 40 -4.38 17.61 -0.69
C ASN A 40 -5.59 18.54 -0.45
N SER A 41 -6.64 18.37 -1.27
CA SER A 41 -7.85 19.20 -1.22
C SER A 41 -8.76 18.89 -0.03
N TRP A 42 -8.72 17.69 0.51
CA TRP A 42 -9.71 17.19 1.48
C TRP A 42 -9.77 18.00 2.76
N ASN A 43 -8.60 18.30 3.35
CA ASN A 43 -8.51 18.99 4.64
C ASN A 43 -9.20 20.37 4.65
N LYS A 44 -9.36 20.99 3.49
CA LYS A 44 -9.97 22.32 3.36
C LYS A 44 -11.32 22.29 2.65
N PHE A 45 -11.47 21.47 1.61
CA PHE A 45 -12.56 21.58 0.65
C PHE A 45 -13.56 20.42 0.72
N ALA A 46 -13.19 19.27 1.31
CA ALA A 46 -14.03 18.06 1.36
C ALA A 46 -14.67 17.74 -0.01
N CYS A 47 -16.00 17.72 -0.11
CA CYS A 47 -16.72 17.45 -1.36
C CYS A 47 -16.80 18.66 -2.31
N ASN A 48 -16.42 19.86 -1.87
CA ASN A 48 -16.48 21.09 -2.67
C ASN A 48 -15.23 21.27 -3.52
N VAL A 49 -14.99 20.34 -4.45
CA VAL A 49 -13.82 20.31 -5.34
C VAL A 49 -14.26 20.56 -6.78
N SER A 50 -13.54 21.43 -7.49
CA SER A 50 -13.74 21.71 -8.92
C SER A 50 -12.42 21.73 -9.68
N GLU A 51 -12.47 21.58 -11.00
CA GLU A 51 -11.29 21.61 -11.88
C GLU A 51 -10.52 22.93 -11.76
N ASP A 52 -11.22 24.06 -11.84
CA ASP A 52 -10.60 25.39 -11.76
C ASP A 52 -9.88 25.60 -10.42
N MET A 53 -10.44 25.08 -9.33
CA MET A 53 -9.80 25.15 -8.01
C MET A 53 -8.52 24.32 -7.98
N ILE A 54 -8.52 23.09 -8.51
CA ILE A 54 -7.33 22.23 -8.54
C ILE A 54 -6.24 22.85 -9.40
N LYS A 55 -6.59 23.41 -10.56
CA LYS A 55 -5.66 24.15 -11.44
C LYS A 55 -5.07 25.37 -10.72
N GLY A 56 -5.90 26.18 -10.07
CA GLY A 56 -5.42 27.33 -9.31
C GLY A 56 -4.50 26.96 -8.15
N MET A 57 -4.74 25.83 -7.47
CA MET A 57 -3.83 25.32 -6.42
C MET A 57 -2.51 24.83 -7.01
N ALA A 58 -2.54 24.22 -8.20
CA ALA A 58 -1.34 23.83 -8.92
C ALA A 58 -0.51 25.04 -9.33
N ASP A 59 -1.14 26.07 -9.90
CA ASP A 59 -0.50 27.34 -10.29
C ASP A 59 0.10 28.08 -9.08
N ALA A 60 -0.51 27.96 -7.89
CA ALA A 60 0.01 28.57 -6.67
C ALA A 60 1.21 27.84 -6.05
N MET A 61 1.50 26.60 -6.45
CA MET A 61 2.62 25.81 -5.92
C MET A 61 3.94 26.00 -6.69
N VAL A 62 3.90 26.55 -7.90
CA VAL A 62 5.04 26.76 -8.80
C VAL A 62 5.38 28.23 -8.98
#